data_AF-W9TAR4-F1
#
_entry.id   AF-W9TAR4-F1
#
_cell.length_a   1.000
_cell.length_b   1.000
_cell.length_c   1.000
_cell.angle_alpha   90.00
_cell.angle_beta   90.00
_cell.angle_gamma   90.00
#
_symmetry.space_group_name_H-M   'P 1'
#
loop_
_entity.id
_entity.type
_entity.pdbx_description
1 polymer ?
#
loop_
_entity_poly.entity_id
_entity_poly.type
_entity_poly.pdbx_seq_one_letter_code
_entity_poly.pdbx_strand_id
1 'polypeptide(L)' 'MNNLSDLRAILGKTMEGVLAGTYSIEQAKAVAQVAAEVNATARLEVDMARATDGDFRGSGFIDVEPRIAPREPLRRIAP' A
#
# COMPACT_ATOMS: atom_id res chain seq x y z
N MET A 1 -4.83 -2.62 -11.05
CA MET A 1 -4.34 -3.04 -9.72
C MET A 1 -3.11 -2.21 -9.46
N ASN A 2 -3.33 -0.99 -9.01
CA ASN A 2 -2.30 0.04 -9.01
C ASN A 2 -1.85 0.38 -7.57
N ASN A 3 -2.68 0.11 -6.56
CA ASN A 3 -2.34 0.35 -5.15
C ASN A 3 -3.13 -0.57 -4.18
N LEU A 4 -2.83 -0.44 -2.88
CA LEU A 4 -3.46 -1.23 -1.79
C LEU A 4 -5.00 -1.13 -1.77
N SER A 5 -5.57 0.01 -2.17
CA SER A 5 -7.02 0.23 -2.19
C SER A 5 -7.71 -0.66 -3.23
N ASP A 6 -7.11 -0.82 -4.41
CA ASP A 6 -7.59 -1.75 -5.43
C ASP A 6 -7.58 -3.20 -4.95
N LEU A 7 -6.52 -3.60 -4.23
CA LEU A 7 -6.41 -4.95 -3.67
C LEU A 7 -7.53 -5.21 -2.65
N ARG A 8 -7.80 -4.26 -1.75
CA ARG A 8 -8.89 -4.36 -0.78
C ARG A 8 -10.26 -4.50 -1.46
N ALA A 9 -10.48 -3.74 -2.53
CA ALA A 9 -11.72 -3.81 -3.28
C ALA A 9 -11.92 -5.17 -3.97
N ILE A 10 -10.85 -5.75 -4.54
CA ILE A 10 -10.89 -7.08 -5.16
C ILE A 10 -11.16 -8.16 -4.11
N LEU A 11 -10.49 -8.09 -2.95
CA LEU A 11 -10.71 -9.03 -1.86
C LEU A 11 -12.15 -9.00 -1.35
N GLY A 12 -12.72 -7.80 -1.20
CA GLY A 12 -14.13 -7.63 -0.84
C GLY A 12 -15.06 -8.32 -1.86
N LYS A 13 -14.85 -8.05 -3.16
CA LYS A 13 -15.63 -8.70 -4.24
C LYS A 13 -15.49 -10.21 -4.26
N THR A 14 -14.29 -10.74 -4.01
CA THR A 14 -14.08 -12.19 -3.96
C THR A 14 -14.80 -12.81 -2.77
N MET A 15 -14.77 -12.18 -1.58
CA MET A 15 -15.53 -12.66 -0.42
C MET A 15 -17.04 -12.66 -0.68
N GLU A 16 -17.57 -11.60 -1.30
CA GLU A 16 -18.98 -11.53 -1.70
C GLU A 16 -19.36 -12.61 -2.70
N GLY A 17 -18.52 -12.87 -3.71
CA GLY A 17 -18.79 -13.91 -4.70
C GLY A 17 -18.72 -15.33 -4.14
N VAL A 18 -17.90 -15.57 -3.11
CA VAL A 18 -17.90 -16.86 -2.39
C VAL A 18 -19.19 -17.03 -1.60
N LEU A 19 -19.66 -15.97 -0.91
CA LEU A 19 -20.94 -15.98 -0.19
C LEU A 19 -22.13 -16.19 -1.14
N ALA A 20 -22.08 -15.60 -2.33
CA ALA A 20 -23.09 -15.75 -3.36
C ALA A 20 -23.01 -17.10 -4.11
N GLY A 21 -22.00 -17.93 -3.84
CA GLY A 21 -21.78 -19.20 -4.53
C GLY A 21 -21.31 -19.04 -5.98
N THR A 22 -20.89 -17.84 -6.40
CA THR A 22 -20.38 -17.55 -7.75
C THR A 22 -18.88 -17.84 -7.89
N TYR A 23 -18.15 -17.95 -6.79
CA TYR A 23 -16.76 -18.44 -6.74
C TYR A 23 -16.65 -19.74 -5.96
N SER A 24 -15.74 -20.61 -6.39
CA SER A 24 -15.42 -21.82 -5.64
C SER A 24 -14.55 -21.49 -4.41
N ILE A 25 -14.61 -22.36 -3.39
CA ILE A 25 -13.77 -22.23 -2.20
C ILE A 25 -12.28 -22.27 -2.56
N GLU A 26 -11.90 -23.04 -3.58
CA GLU A 26 -10.51 -23.11 -4.04
C GLU A 26 -10.04 -21.79 -4.66
N GLN A 27 -10.89 -21.16 -5.48
CA GLN A 27 -10.62 -19.83 -6.02
C GLN A 27 -10.50 -18.78 -4.90
N ALA A 28 -11.35 -18.86 -3.89
CA ALA A 28 -11.26 -18.00 -2.70
C ALA A 28 -9.92 -18.14 -1.97
N LYS A 29 -9.45 -19.38 -1.78
CA LYS A 29 -8.18 -19.68 -1.12
C LYS A 29 -6.99 -19.12 -1.90
N ALA A 30 -6.98 -19.26 -3.22
CA ALA A 30 -5.92 -18.72 -4.06
C ALA A 30 -5.86 -17.19 -3.95
N VAL A 31 -7.00 -16.50 -3.99
CA VAL A 31 -7.06 -15.04 -3.81
C VAL A 31 -6.60 -14.61 -2.42
N ALA A 32 -6.98 -15.36 -1.38
CA ALA A 32 -6.54 -15.08 0.00
C ALA A 32 -5.01 -15.24 0.17
N GLN A 33 -4.40 -16.23 -0.49
CA GLN A 33 -2.95 -16.42 -0.48
C GLN A 33 -2.22 -15.23 -1.13
N VAL A 34 -2.65 -14.82 -2.33
CA VAL A 34 -2.07 -13.66 -3.03
C VAL A 34 -2.20 -12.39 -2.18
N ALA A 35 -3.34 -12.19 -1.54
CA ALA A 35 -3.53 -11.04 -0.65
C ALA A 35 -2.63 -11.05 0.58
N ALA A 36 -2.37 -12.23 1.16
CA ALA A 36 -1.46 -12.35 2.30
C ALA A 36 -0.03 -11.97 1.91
N GLU A 37 0.44 -12.40 0.74
CA GLU A 37 1.75 -12.04 0.21
C GLU A 37 1.86 -10.54 -0.07
N VAL A 38 0.82 -9.96 -0.67
CA VAL A 38 0.76 -8.52 -0.92
C VAL A 38 0.78 -7.70 0.38
N ASN A 39 0.05 -8.14 1.41
CA ASN A 39 0.10 -7.48 2.72
C ASN A 39 1.48 -7.58 3.38
N ALA A 40 2.17 -8.70 3.21
CA ALA A 40 3.54 -8.86 3.71
C ALA A 40 4.49 -7.87 3.03
N THR A 41 4.39 -7.72 1.71
CA THR A 41 5.17 -6.74 0.94
C THR A 41 4.85 -5.31 1.35
N ALA A 42 3.57 -4.97 1.53
CA ALA A 42 3.15 -3.65 1.98
C ALA A 42 3.74 -3.28 3.35
N ARG A 43 3.81 -4.25 4.27
CA ARG A 43 4.39 -4.03 5.59
C ARG A 43 5.88 -3.67 5.51
N LEU A 44 6.63 -4.35 4.63
CA LEU A 44 8.05 -4.05 4.39
C LEU A 44 8.23 -2.63 3.84
N GLU A 45 7.35 -2.17 2.94
CA GLU A 45 7.42 -0.80 2.43
C GLU A 45 7.14 0.24 3.51
N VAL A 46 6.16 0.00 4.40
CA VAL A 46 5.89 0.90 5.54
C VAL A 46 7.06 0.93 6.51
N ASP A 47 7.66 -0.22 6.80
CA ASP A 47 8.81 -0.31 7.71
C ASP A 47 10.03 0.42 7.12
N MET A 48 10.25 0.31 5.82
CA MET A 48 11.28 1.08 5.10
C MET A 48 10.97 2.58 5.11
N ALA A 49 9.73 2.99 4.85
CA ALA A 49 9.32 4.40 4.89
C ALA A 49 9.54 5.04 6.27
N ARG A 50 9.29 4.27 7.34
CA ARG A 50 9.57 4.68 8.72
C ARG A 50 11.07 4.77 9.00
N ALA A 51 11.86 3.81 8.52
CA ALA A 51 13.30 3.78 8.75
C ALA A 51 14.05 4.92 8.04
N THR A 52 13.49 5.46 6.95
CA THR A 52 14.09 6.55 6.15
C THR A 52 13.51 7.93 6.45
N ASP A 53 12.79 8.12 7.58
CA ASP A 53 12.13 9.39 7.94
C ASP A 53 11.27 10.01 6.81
N GLY A 54 10.62 9.16 5.99
CA GLY A 54 9.76 9.62 4.90
C GLY A 54 10.47 10.09 3.62
N ASP A 55 11.81 9.93 3.50
CA ASP A 55 12.54 10.15 2.23
C ASP A 55 12.38 8.98 1.23
N PHE A 56 11.76 7.87 1.68
CA PHE A 56 11.36 6.78 0.83
C PHE A 56 10.13 7.16 -0.02
N ARG A 57 10.31 7.23 -1.33
CA ARG A 57 9.26 7.61 -2.30
C ARG A 57 8.30 6.47 -2.67
N GLY A 58 8.38 5.32 -2.02
CA GLY A 58 7.52 4.18 -2.34
C GLY A 58 7.88 3.51 -3.67
N SER A 59 7.31 2.33 -3.90
CA SER A 59 7.22 1.72 -5.23
C SER A 59 6.02 2.26 -6.04
N GLY A 60 5.18 3.09 -5.43
CA GLY A 60 3.83 3.45 -5.89
C GLY A 60 2.73 2.50 -5.41
N PHE A 61 3.08 1.42 -4.70
CA PHE A 61 2.14 0.43 -4.19
C PHE A 61 1.33 0.92 -2.97
N ILE A 62 1.94 1.76 -2.15
CA ILE A 62 1.30 2.48 -1.03
C ILE A 62 1.39 3.98 -1.33
N ASP A 63 0.25 4.67 -1.34
CA ASP A 63 0.22 6.13 -1.36
C ASP A 63 0.68 6.66 0.00
N VAL A 64 1.97 6.98 0.11
CA VAL A 64 2.55 7.63 1.27
C VAL A 64 2.59 9.12 0.96
N GLU A 65 1.73 9.93 1.60
CA GLU A 65 1.86 11.39 1.51
C GLU A 65 3.27 11.79 2.00
N PRO A 66 4.12 12.40 1.16
CA PRO A 66 5.44 12.81 1.59
C PRO A 66 5.28 13.91 2.63
N ARG A 67 5.64 13.64 3.89
CA ARG A 67 5.83 14.69 4.90
C ARG A 67 7.17 15.39 4.67
N ILE A 68 7.42 15.87 3.46
CA ILE A 68 8.56 16.77 3.24
C ILE A 68 8.11 18.14 3.75
N ALA A 69 8.53 18.49 4.98
CA ALA A 69 8.38 19.86 5.45
C ALA A 69 9.04 20.79 4.42
N PRO A 70 8.34 21.81 3.90
CA PRO A 70 8.94 22.75 2.97
C PRO A 70 10.16 23.37 3.66
N ARG A 71 11.35 23.13 3.12
CA ARG A 71 12.59 23.71 3.64
C ARG A 71 12.43 25.23 3.55
N GLU A 72 12.41 25.91 4.69
CA GLU A 72 12.40 27.37 4.70
C GLU A 72 13.58 27.86 3.85
N PRO A 73 13.37 28.83 2.93
CA PRO A 73 14.45 29.39 2.16
C PRO A 73 15.45 30.02 3.14
N LEU A 74 16.70 29.57 3.08
CA LEU A 74 17.81 30.12 3.86
C LEU A 74 17.79 31.64 3.74
N ARG A 75 17.44 32.34 4.83
CA ARG A 75 17.54 33.80 4.87
C ARG A 75 18.99 34.16 4.59
N ARG A 76 19.24 34.83 3.46
CA ARG A 76 20.53 35.47 3.20
C ARG A 76 20.77 36.46 4.34
N ILE A 77 21.70 36.13 5.22
CA ILE A 77 22.40 37.11 6.03
C ILE A 77 23.22 37.95 5.05
N ALA A 78 22.70 39.11 4.68
CA ALA A 78 23.45 40.13 3.97
C ALA A 78 24.28 40.93 4.99
N PRO A 79 25.49 41.40 4.61
CA PRO A 79 26.40 42.16 5.47
C PRO A 79 25.88 43.56 5.81
#